data_AF-A0A7V7WYT4-F1
#
_entry.id   AF-A0A7V7WYT4-F1
#
_cell.length_a   1.000
_cell.length_b   1.000
_cell.length_c   1.000
_cell.angle_alpha   90.00
_cell.angle_beta   90.00
_cell.angle_gamma   90.00
#
_symmetry.space_group_name_H-M   'P 1'
#
loop_
_entity.id
_entity.type
_entity.pdbx_description
1 polymer ?
#
loop_
_entity_poly.entity_id
_entity_poly.type
_entity_poly.pdbx_seq_one_letter_code
_entity_poly.pdbx_strand_id
1 'polypeptide(L)' 'MADPAAPEPGEDEGRIPAMQHLLENPFLLLFIGVAMPTVLYIVWGVMEIAGIPISPLGK' A
#
# COMPACT_ATOMS: atom_id res chain seq x y z
N MET A 1 31.89 -34.66 27.75
CA MET A 1 31.42 -35.28 26.49
C MET A 1 30.58 -34.21 25.81
N ALA A 2 31.10 -33.64 24.72
CA ALA A 2 30.34 -32.69 23.90
C ALA A 2 29.33 -33.49 23.07
N ASP A 3 28.09 -33.02 23.01
CA ASP A 3 27.01 -33.61 22.23
C ASP A 3 26.99 -32.94 20.83
N PRO A 4 27.36 -33.63 19.75
CA PRO A 4 27.50 -33.02 18.42
C PRO A 4 26.20 -33.02 17.58
N ALA A 5 25.02 -33.16 18.19
CA ALA A 5 23.77 -33.34 17.45
C ALA A 5 22.58 -32.55 17.98
N ALA A 6 22.80 -31.35 18.55
CA ALA A 6 21.70 -30.39 18.68
C ALA A 6 21.44 -29.77 17.29
N PRO A 7 20.21 -29.86 16.73
CA PRO A 7 19.88 -29.05 15.57
C PRO A 7 19.97 -27.58 15.99
N GLU A 8 20.87 -26.84 15.35
CA GLU A 8 20.96 -25.39 15.49
C GLU A 8 19.57 -24.81 15.15
N PRO A 9 18.95 -24.00 16.03
CA PRO A 9 17.67 -23.37 15.73
C PRO A 9 17.82 -22.57 14.43
N GLY A 10 16.87 -22.82 13.53
CA GLY A 10 16.98 -22.56 12.11
C GLY A 10 17.24 -21.10 11.74
N GLU A 11 17.97 -20.95 10.64
CA GLU A 11 18.44 -19.72 9.99
C GLU A 11 17.33 -18.75 9.51
N ASP A 12 16.08 -18.91 9.97
CA ASP A 12 14.91 -18.09 9.63
C ASP A 12 14.67 -16.90 10.59
N GLU A 13 15.46 -16.77 11.66
CA GLU A 13 15.28 -15.73 12.69
C GLU A 13 15.75 -14.32 12.27
N GLY A 14 16.24 -14.14 11.04
CA GLY A 14 16.83 -12.87 10.58
C GLY A 14 16.08 -12.12 9.46
N ARG A 15 15.08 -12.72 8.81
CA ARG A 15 14.40 -12.06 7.68
C ARG A 15 13.11 -11.38 8.15
N ILE A 16 13.18 -10.07 8.30
CA ILE A 16 12.00 -9.25 8.58
C ILE A 16 11.01 -9.40 7.40
N PRO A 17 9.77 -9.86 7.66
CA PRO A 17 8.71 -9.97 6.66
C PRO A 17 8.45 -8.63 5.96
N ALA A 18 8.27 -8.64 4.64
CA ALA A 18 8.01 -7.42 3.87
C ALA A 18 6.76 -6.64 4.32
N MET A 19 5.74 -7.36 4.81
CA MET A 19 4.54 -6.75 5.38
C MET A 19 4.82 -6.05 6.71
N GLN A 20 5.73 -6.60 7.55
CA GLN A 20 6.13 -5.96 8.80
C GLN A 20 6.83 -4.64 8.50
N HIS A 21 7.80 -4.61 7.59
CA HIS A 21 8.45 -3.37 7.16
C HIS A 21 7.50 -2.32 6.57
N LEU A 22 6.44 -2.75 5.86
CA LEU A 22 5.42 -1.84 5.36
C LEU A 22 4.59 -1.22 6.49
N LEU A 23 4.23 -2.02 7.51
CA LEU A 23 3.44 -1.60 8.66
C LEU A 23 4.25 -0.82 9.73
N GLU A 24 5.57 -0.98 9.73
CA GLU A 24 6.49 -0.30 10.65
C GLU A 24 6.81 1.13 10.22
N ASN A 25 6.61 1.49 8.95
CA ASN A 25 6.95 2.80 8.43
C ASN A 25 5.73 3.74 8.44
N PRO A 26 5.59 4.65 9.42
CA PRO A 26 4.42 5.51 9.55
C PRO A 26 4.20 6.41 8.33
N PHE A 27 5.24 6.78 7.59
CA PHE A 27 5.10 7.55 6.35
C PHE A 27 4.52 6.75 5.21
N LEU A 28 4.83 5.45 5.11
CA LEU A 28 4.21 4.56 4.13
C LEU A 28 2.73 4.35 4.43
N LEU A 29 2.36 4.15 5.71
CA LEU A 29 0.95 4.07 6.10
C LEU A 29 0.20 5.37 5.83
N LEU A 30 0.81 6.52 6.15
CA LEU A 30 0.22 7.83 5.86
C LEU A 30 0.06 8.02 4.36
N PHE A 31 1.10 7.73 3.59
CA PHE A 31 1.07 7.84 2.14
C PHE A 31 -0.03 6.98 1.56
N ILE A 32 -0.13 5.70 1.92
CA ILE A 32 -1.19 4.82 1.43
C ILE A 32 -2.56 5.33 1.90
N GLY A 33 -2.67 5.76 3.16
CA GLY A 33 -3.92 6.26 3.75
C GLY A 33 -4.46 7.53 3.09
N VAL A 34 -3.58 8.41 2.60
CA VAL A 34 -3.98 9.64 1.90
C VAL A 34 -4.03 9.42 0.39
N ALA A 35 -2.99 8.83 -0.19
CA ALA A 35 -2.88 8.64 -1.64
C ALA A 35 -3.98 7.73 -2.20
N MET A 36 -4.35 6.64 -1.50
CA MET A 36 -5.43 5.75 -1.95
C MET A 36 -6.75 6.49 -2.16
N PRO A 37 -7.35 7.16 -1.15
CA PRO A 37 -8.59 7.89 -1.36
C PRO A 37 -8.41 9.06 -2.31
N THR A 38 -7.28 9.79 -2.27
CA THR A 38 -7.05 10.92 -3.19
C THR A 38 -7.08 10.48 -4.64
N VAL A 39 -6.34 9.42 -5.01
CA VAL A 39 -6.32 8.91 -6.39
C VAL A 39 -7.70 8.38 -6.78
N LEU A 40 -8.36 7.61 -5.91
CA LEU A 40 -9.72 7.12 -6.14
C LEU A 40 -10.70 8.25 -6.44
N TYR A 41 -10.73 9.28 -5.59
CA TYR A 41 -11.63 10.41 -5.75
C TYR A 41 -11.30 11.27 -6.97
N ILE A 42 -10.01 11.42 -7.32
CA ILE A 42 -9.61 12.12 -8.53
C ILE A 42 -10.11 11.36 -9.76
N VAL A 43 -9.82 10.06 -9.85
CA VAL A 43 -10.22 9.25 -11.00
C VAL A 43 -11.73 9.22 -11.13
N TRP A 44 -12.44 8.99 -10.03
CA TRP A 44 -13.90 9.06 -10.01
C TRP A 44 -14.38 10.45 -10.45
N GLY A 45 -13.90 11.53 -9.85
CA GLY A 45 -14.29 12.89 -10.21
C GLY A 45 -14.05 13.23 -11.68
N VAL A 46 -12.93 12.78 -12.26
CA VAL A 46 -12.64 12.95 -13.69
C VAL A 46 -13.63 12.16 -14.54
N MET A 47 -13.95 10.92 -14.18
CA MET A 47 -14.95 10.12 -14.89
C MET A 47 -16.34 10.77 -14.84
N GLU A 48 -16.75 11.31 -13.69
CA GLU A 48 -18.00 12.06 -13.54
C GLU A 48 -18.02 13.28 -14.48
N ILE A 49 -16.97 14.10 -14.44
CA ILE A 49 -16.88 15.31 -15.29
C ILE A 49 -16.89 14.96 -16.78
N ALA A 50 -16.18 13.90 -17.19
CA ALA A 50 -16.15 13.46 -18.58
C ALA A 50 -17.52 12.94 -19.07
N GLY A 51 -18.36 12.42 -18.15
CA GLY A 51 -19.71 11.96 -18.43
C GLY A 51 -20.76 13.06 -18.49
N ILE A 52 -20.45 14.29 -18.03
CA ILE A 52 -21.40 15.41 -18.07
C ILE A 52 -21.61 15.84 -19.53
N PRO A 53 -22.85 15.76 -20.06
CA PRO A 53 -23.13 16.25 -21.39
C PRO A 53 -22.95 17.76 -21.44
N ILE A 54 -22.10 18.22 -22.36
CA ILE A 54 -21.89 19.64 -22.61
C ILE A 54 -23.15 20.23 -23.26
N SER A 55 -23.91 21.02 -22.49
CA SER A 55 -25.01 21.79 -23.05
C SER A 55 -24.44 22.93 -23.90
N PRO A 56 -24.89 23.13 -25.15
CA PRO A 56 -24.50 24.29 -25.93
C PRO A 56 -25.05 25.54 -25.24
N LEU A 57 -24.17 26.33 -24.62
CA LEU A 57 -24.51 27.67 -24.13
C LEU A 57 -24.67 28.60 -25.35
N GLY A 58 -25.82 28.54 -26.01
CA GLY A 58 -26.14 29.40 -27.14
C GLY A 58 -27.17 28.78 -28.08
N LYS A 59 -28.45 28.87 -27.71
CA LYS A 59 -29.54 29.48 -28.48
C LYS A 59 -30.60 29.97 -27.50
#